data_AF-A0A665WH14-F1
#
_entry.id   AF-A0A665WH14-F1
#
_cell.length_a   1.000
_cell.length_b   1.000
_cell.length_c   1.000
_cell.angle_alpha   90.00
_cell.angle_beta   90.00
_cell.angle_gamma   90.00
#
_symmetry.space_group_name_H-M   'P 1'
#
loop_
_entity.id
_entity.type
_entity.pdbx_description
1 polymer ?
#
loop_
_entity_poly.entity_id
_entity_poly.type
_entity_poly.pdbx_seq_one_letter_code
_entity_poly.pdbx_strand_id
1 'polypeptide(L)'
;MNMQSYFPVPPGVGMEENFLSLDDILLSHERLPVRSDCAFPRLGFLEKSADTQDIAEGTKMELPLWLTKGLYEKKRKVVSVELPKVYREGWRTVFNADPNVVDLHKMGPYYYSLGSQLLHFDSPENPDIAQTLLQTFIGRFRRTMDSSQNAYNEDTSAVVERLDSLEKGASCLM
;
A
#
# COMPACT_ATOMS: atom_id res chain seq x y z
N MET A 1 33.08 13.33 18.48
CA MET A 1 31.91 12.45 18.29
C MET A 1 31.87 12.09 16.82
N ASN A 2 32.12 10.83 16.45
CA ASN A 2 31.94 10.39 15.08
C ASN A 2 30.45 10.38 14.78
N MET A 3 30.00 11.30 13.93
CA MET A 3 28.65 11.29 13.40
C MET A 3 28.61 10.16 12.38
N GLN A 4 28.13 8.97 12.80
CA GLN A 4 27.88 7.89 11.86
C GLN A 4 26.85 8.38 10.85
N SER A 5 27.21 8.36 9.56
CA SER A 5 26.28 8.65 8.47
C SER A 5 25.09 7.71 8.55
N TYR A 6 23.88 8.24 8.39
CA TYR A 6 22.68 7.41 8.29
C TYR A 6 22.79 6.49 7.08
N PHE A 7 22.55 5.20 7.30
CA PHE A 7 22.36 4.23 6.24
C PHE A 7 20.86 3.90 6.13
N PRO A 8 20.25 4.05 4.94
CA PRO A 8 18.85 3.70 4.73
C PRO A 8 18.60 2.23 5.10
N VAL A 9 17.56 1.99 5.89
CA VAL A 9 17.11 0.64 6.23
C VAL A 9 16.10 0.22 5.17
N PRO A 10 16.31 -0.93 4.48
CA PRO A 10 15.40 -1.38 3.44
C PRO A 10 14.05 -1.80 4.03
N PRO A 11 12.94 -1.61 3.28
CA PRO A 11 11.63 -2.11 3.67
C PRO A 11 11.58 -3.64 3.68
N GLY A 12 10.58 -4.18 4.37
CA GLY A 12 10.27 -5.61 4.36
C GLY A 12 9.80 -6.11 2.99
N VAL A 13 9.87 -7.43 2.79
CA VAL A 13 9.47 -8.07 1.53
C VAL A 13 8.19 -8.88 1.74
N GLY A 14 7.25 -8.73 0.81
CA GLY A 14 5.97 -9.42 0.87
C GLY A 14 5.13 -8.95 2.04
N MET A 15 4.81 -9.87 2.94
CA MET A 15 3.95 -9.60 4.10
C MET A 15 4.75 -9.07 5.31
N GLU A 16 6.08 -9.11 5.29
CA GLU A 16 6.86 -8.60 6.42
C GLU A 16 7.09 -7.09 6.32
N GLU A 17 7.17 -6.41 7.47
CA GLU A 17 7.53 -4.99 7.61
C GLU A 17 8.78 -4.89 8.47
N ASN A 18 9.66 -3.95 8.14
CA ASN A 18 10.84 -3.63 8.92
C ASN A 18 10.55 -2.44 9.85
N PHE A 19 10.63 -2.70 11.16
CA PHE A 19 10.34 -1.71 12.19
C PHE A 19 11.17 -0.42 12.09
N LEU A 20 12.38 -0.50 11.53
CA LEU A 20 13.29 0.65 11.38
C LEU A 20 13.29 1.26 9.97
N SER A 21 12.53 0.68 9.04
CA SER A 21 12.38 1.25 7.69
C SER A 21 11.42 2.43 7.70
N LEU A 22 11.89 3.58 7.20
CA LEU A 22 11.03 4.75 7.05
C LEU A 22 9.91 4.51 6.04
N ASP A 23 10.19 3.75 4.97
CA ASP A 23 9.19 3.43 3.95
C ASP A 23 8.07 2.55 4.52
N ASP A 24 8.38 1.58 5.38
CA ASP A 24 7.36 0.75 6.02
C ASP A 24 6.56 1.55 7.06
N ILE A 25 7.20 2.46 7.78
CA ILE A 25 6.49 3.37 8.71
C ILE A 25 5.51 4.24 7.93
N LEU A 26 5.92 4.82 6.79
CA LEU A 26 5.07 5.66 5.94
C LEU A 26 3.94 4.84 5.29
N LEU A 27 4.26 3.67 4.75
CA LEU A 27 3.28 2.71 4.24
C LEU A 27 2.23 2.35 5.30
N SER A 28 2.66 2.08 6.53
CA SER A 28 1.75 1.68 7.61
C SER A 28 0.74 2.77 7.98
N HIS A 29 1.05 4.03 7.66
CA HIS A 29 0.18 5.17 7.89
C HIS A 29 -0.92 5.32 6.83
N GLU A 30 -0.81 4.64 5.69
CA GLU A 30 -1.83 4.63 4.64
C GLU A 30 -3.18 4.16 5.21
N ARG A 31 -4.25 4.84 4.79
CA ARG A 31 -5.60 4.58 5.29
C ARG A 31 -6.29 3.52 4.46
N LEU A 32 -6.98 2.62 5.16
CA LEU A 32 -7.80 1.59 4.56
C LEU A 32 -9.28 1.83 4.88
N PRO A 33 -10.17 1.61 3.90
CA PRO A 33 -11.59 1.58 4.16
C PRO A 33 -11.92 0.33 4.98
N VAL A 34 -12.54 0.53 6.13
CA VAL A 34 -12.97 -0.55 7.02
C VAL A 34 -14.40 -0.35 7.48
N ARG A 35 -15.03 -1.43 7.91
CA ARG A 35 -16.36 -1.45 8.52
C ARG A 35 -16.23 -2.01 9.93
N SER A 36 -16.80 -1.33 10.93
CA SER A 36 -16.87 -1.86 12.29
C SER A 36 -17.81 -3.06 12.34
N ASP A 37 -17.38 -4.14 12.97
CA ASP A 37 -18.20 -5.34 13.21
C ASP A 37 -18.68 -5.44 14.67
N CYS A 38 -18.31 -4.45 15.49
CA CYS A 38 -18.87 -4.22 16.81
C CYS A 38 -18.93 -2.71 17.12
N ALA A 39 -19.65 -2.35 18.18
CA ALA A 39 -19.67 -0.97 18.64
C ALA A 39 -18.37 -0.59 19.35
N PHE A 40 -17.87 0.63 19.11
CA PHE A 40 -16.70 1.17 19.82
C PHE A 40 -17.15 2.21 20.87
N PRO A 41 -17.19 1.82 22.15
CA PRO A 41 -17.67 2.71 23.20
C PRO A 41 -16.67 3.85 23.44
N ARG A 42 -17.19 5.05 23.66
CA ARG A 42 -16.46 6.30 23.95
C ARG A 42 -15.52 6.76 22.83
N LEU A 43 -15.67 6.23 21.62
CA LEU A 43 -14.86 6.57 20.45
C LEU A 43 -15.62 7.37 19.38
N GLY A 44 -16.84 7.85 19.67
CA GLY A 44 -17.64 8.61 18.72
C GLY A 44 -16.98 9.91 18.23
N PHE A 45 -16.05 10.49 19.01
CA PHE A 45 -15.27 11.66 18.58
C PHE A 45 -14.39 11.44 17.33
N LEU A 46 -14.11 10.19 16.96
CA LEU A 46 -13.41 9.86 15.71
C LEU A 46 -14.30 10.08 14.49
N GLU A 47 -15.62 9.96 14.65
CA GLU A 47 -16.61 10.21 13.61
C GLU A 47 -17.07 11.68 13.69
N LYS A 48 -16.41 12.56 12.94
CA LYS A 48 -16.71 14.00 12.94
C LYS A 48 -18.15 14.35 12.54
N SER A 49 -18.87 13.41 11.93
CA SER A 49 -20.23 13.54 11.41
C SER A 49 -21.31 13.17 12.42
N ALA A 50 -20.98 12.51 13.54
CA ALA A 50 -21.94 12.04 14.52
C ALA A 50 -21.66 12.67 15.89
N ASP A 51 -22.67 13.31 16.50
CA ASP A 51 -22.61 13.78 17.90
C ASP A 51 -23.00 12.63 18.85
N THR A 52 -22.42 11.45 18.62
CA THR A 52 -22.64 10.25 19.42
C THR A 52 -21.42 9.98 20.28
N GLN A 53 -21.64 9.47 21.50
CA GLN A 53 -20.54 9.10 22.39
C GLN A 53 -19.76 7.88 21.87
N ASP A 54 -20.45 6.98 21.18
CA ASP A 54 -19.96 5.69 20.72
C ASP A 54 -20.01 5.62 19.19
N ILE A 55 -19.17 4.77 18.59
CA ILE A 55 -19.30 4.39 17.18
C ILE A 55 -20.18 3.15 17.10
N ALA A 56 -21.23 3.20 16.29
CA ALA A 56 -22.14 2.07 16.10
C ALA A 56 -21.47 0.93 15.32
N GLU A 57 -21.98 -0.29 15.49
CA GLU A 57 -21.65 -1.42 14.63
C GLU A 57 -22.08 -1.13 13.17
N GLY A 58 -21.28 -1.58 12.22
CA GLY A 58 -21.53 -1.43 10.79
C GLY A 58 -21.12 -0.08 10.22
N THR A 59 -20.49 0.79 11.01
CA THR A 59 -20.01 2.11 10.60
C THR A 59 -18.82 1.97 9.67
N LYS A 60 -18.87 2.67 8.52
CA LYS A 60 -17.75 2.76 7.58
C LYS A 60 -16.79 3.85 8.03
N MET A 61 -15.51 3.53 8.10
CA MET A 61 -14.47 4.46 8.53
C MET A 61 -13.16 4.19 7.80
N GLU A 62 -12.23 5.14 7.89
CA GLU A 62 -10.90 5.04 7.30
C GLU A 62 -9.87 4.94 8.42
N LEU A 63 -9.23 3.79 8.57
CA LEU A 63 -8.23 3.53 9.61
C LEU A 63 -6.85 3.29 9.00
N PRO A 64 -5.76 3.75 9.65
CA PRO A 64 -4.40 3.41 9.21
C PRO A 64 -4.15 1.90 9.17
N LEU A 65 -3.29 1.44 8.27
CA LEU A 65 -2.94 0.03 8.11
C LEU A 65 -2.44 -0.60 9.41
N TRP A 66 -1.53 0.07 10.14
CA TRP A 66 -0.98 -0.46 11.41
C TRP A 66 -2.06 -0.71 12.46
N LEU A 67 -3.05 0.16 12.56
CA LEU A 67 -4.16 0.03 13.51
C LEU A 67 -5.11 -1.08 13.06
N THR A 68 -5.42 -1.10 11.76
CA THR A 68 -6.30 -2.11 11.16
C THR A 68 -5.75 -3.52 11.37
N LYS A 69 -4.43 -3.72 11.21
CA LYS A 69 -3.76 -5.00 11.51
C LYS A 69 -3.92 -5.41 12.97
N GLY A 70 -3.78 -4.46 13.91
CA GLY A 70 -3.94 -4.74 15.34
C GLY A 70 -5.38 -5.06 15.75
N LEU A 71 -6.37 -4.48 15.06
CA LEU A 71 -7.79 -4.72 15.31
C LEU A 71 -8.33 -5.95 14.56
N TYR A 72 -7.65 -6.36 13.49
CA TYR A 72 -8.08 -7.50 12.69
C TYR A 72 -7.72 -8.82 13.38
N GLU A 73 -8.75 -9.59 13.77
CA GLU A 73 -8.57 -10.92 14.33
C GLU A 73 -9.52 -11.92 13.66
N LYS A 74 -8.97 -13.02 13.09
CA LYS A 74 -9.75 -14.00 12.31
C LYS A 74 -10.93 -14.61 13.07
N LYS A 75 -10.80 -14.76 14.39
CA LYS A 75 -11.83 -15.36 15.27
C LYS A 75 -12.75 -14.33 15.90
N ARG A 76 -12.33 -13.07 15.96
CA ARG A 76 -13.06 -11.96 16.61
C ARG A 76 -13.10 -10.79 15.63
N LYS A 77 -14.21 -10.71 14.90
CA LYS A 77 -14.43 -9.64 13.93
C LYS A 77 -14.72 -8.34 14.68
N VAL A 78 -13.66 -7.55 14.93
CA VAL A 78 -13.75 -6.18 15.45
C VAL A 78 -13.93 -5.21 14.28
N VAL A 79 -13.18 -5.45 13.21
CA VAL A 79 -13.25 -4.71 11.95
C VAL A 79 -13.21 -5.66 10.75
N SER A 80 -13.95 -5.33 9.71
CA SER A 80 -13.86 -5.93 8.38
C SER A 80 -13.18 -4.95 7.42
N VAL A 81 -12.13 -5.40 6.73
CA VAL A 81 -11.39 -4.59 5.77
C VAL A 81 -12.08 -4.65 4.41
N GLU A 82 -12.36 -3.49 3.81
CA GLU A 82 -12.83 -3.39 2.43
C GLU A 82 -11.63 -3.20 1.49
N LEU A 83 -11.69 -3.79 0.29
CA LEU A 83 -10.61 -3.61 -0.68
C LEU A 83 -10.59 -2.16 -1.23
N PRO A 84 -9.43 -1.47 -1.17
CA PRO A 84 -9.26 -0.18 -1.82
C PRO A 84 -9.51 -0.30 -3.33
N LYS A 85 -10.00 0.79 -3.93
CA LYS A 85 -10.45 0.81 -5.34
C LYS A 85 -9.41 0.26 -6.31
N VAL A 86 -8.13 0.57 -6.09
CA VAL A 86 -6.99 0.21 -6.94
C VAL A 86 -6.76 -1.31 -7.01
N TYR A 87 -7.20 -2.07 -6.00
CA TYR A 87 -7.05 -3.53 -5.97
C TYR A 87 -8.31 -4.29 -6.41
N ARG A 88 -9.41 -3.58 -6.70
CA ARG A 88 -10.64 -4.20 -7.20
C ARG A 88 -10.49 -4.65 -8.64
N GLU A 89 -11.32 -5.58 -9.06
CA GLU A 89 -11.32 -6.19 -10.40
C GLU A 89 -11.20 -5.18 -11.55
N GLY A 90 -11.94 -4.07 -11.49
CA GLY A 90 -11.91 -3.04 -12.54
C GLY A 90 -10.53 -2.40 -12.76
N TRP A 91 -9.68 -2.29 -11.74
CA TRP A 91 -8.30 -1.83 -11.91
C TRP A 91 -7.36 -2.97 -12.27
N ARG A 92 -7.64 -4.21 -11.81
CA ARG A 92 -6.87 -5.39 -12.21
C ARG A 92 -6.92 -5.63 -13.73
N THR A 93 -8.06 -5.39 -14.38
CA THR A 93 -8.17 -5.48 -15.85
C THR A 93 -7.32 -4.43 -16.55
N VAL A 94 -7.21 -3.21 -16.01
CA VAL A 94 -6.34 -2.15 -16.54
C VAL A 94 -4.87 -2.56 -16.43
N PHE A 95 -4.44 -3.06 -15.26
CA PHE A 95 -3.08 -3.56 -15.07
C PHE A 95 -2.74 -4.74 -15.97
N ASN A 96 -3.69 -5.64 -16.21
CA ASN A 96 -3.51 -6.77 -17.13
C ASN A 96 -3.44 -6.33 -18.60
N ALA A 97 -4.07 -5.21 -18.98
CA ALA A 97 -4.05 -4.69 -20.34
C ALA A 97 -2.70 -4.03 -20.67
N ASP A 98 -2.31 -3.01 -19.89
CA ASP A 98 -0.96 -2.43 -19.95
C ASP A 98 -0.63 -1.71 -18.63
N PRO A 99 0.30 -2.23 -17.82
CA PRO A 99 0.68 -1.58 -16.57
C PRO A 99 1.56 -0.34 -16.79
N ASN A 100 2.13 -0.11 -17.98
CA ASN A 100 3.04 1.01 -18.26
C ASN A 100 2.35 2.35 -18.44
N VAL A 101 1.06 2.36 -18.79
CA VAL A 101 0.27 3.60 -18.92
C VAL A 101 -0.22 4.12 -17.57
N VAL A 102 -0.13 3.30 -16.53
CA VAL A 102 -0.56 3.64 -15.18
C VAL A 102 0.50 4.48 -14.45
N ASP A 103 0.03 5.51 -13.76
CA ASP A 103 0.82 6.31 -12.81
C ASP A 103 0.61 5.74 -11.41
N LEU A 104 1.57 4.91 -10.96
CA LEU A 104 1.47 4.23 -9.66
C LEU A 104 1.59 5.23 -8.51
N HIS A 105 2.44 6.25 -8.67
CA HIS A 105 2.68 7.25 -7.63
C HIS A 105 1.40 8.02 -7.26
N LYS A 106 0.57 8.38 -8.26
CA LYS A 106 -0.72 9.03 -8.03
C LYS A 106 -1.76 8.15 -7.33
N MET A 107 -1.66 6.82 -7.45
CA MET A 107 -2.58 5.88 -6.80
C MET A 107 -2.18 5.57 -5.36
N GLY A 108 -0.97 5.93 -4.98
CA GLY A 108 -0.32 5.60 -3.72
C GLY A 108 1.12 5.21 -4.00
N PRO A 109 2.12 5.86 -3.40
CA PRO A 109 3.54 5.62 -3.69
C PRO A 109 4.06 4.24 -3.25
N TYR A 110 3.20 3.41 -2.68
CA TYR A 110 3.51 2.08 -2.13
C TYR A 110 2.53 1.00 -2.63
N TYR A 111 2.14 1.03 -3.91
CA TYR A 111 1.20 0.08 -4.52
C TYR A 111 1.59 -1.40 -4.28
N TYR A 112 2.87 -1.75 -4.49
CA TYR A 112 3.32 -3.15 -4.33
C TYR A 112 3.34 -3.58 -2.87
N SER A 113 3.88 -2.72 -2.00
CA SER A 113 3.99 -3.01 -0.57
C SER A 113 2.61 -3.05 0.08
N LEU A 114 1.76 -2.06 -0.16
CA LEU A 114 0.38 -2.04 0.35
C LEU A 114 -0.43 -3.25 -0.13
N GLY A 115 -0.29 -3.61 -1.41
CA GLY A 115 -0.96 -4.79 -1.97
C GLY A 115 -0.52 -6.08 -1.29
N SER A 116 0.76 -6.20 -0.95
CA SER A 116 1.29 -7.34 -0.19
C SER A 116 0.79 -7.33 1.26
N GLN A 117 0.68 -6.15 1.88
CA GLN A 117 0.14 -6.01 3.23
C GLN A 117 -1.35 -6.36 3.31
N LEU A 118 -2.13 -6.11 2.25
CA LEU A 118 -3.54 -6.52 2.18
C LEU A 118 -3.75 -8.03 2.26
N LEU A 119 -2.74 -8.83 1.89
CA LEU A 119 -2.82 -10.29 1.97
C LEU A 119 -2.89 -10.83 3.41
N HIS A 120 -2.64 -10.00 4.43
CA HIS A 120 -2.88 -10.35 5.84
C HIS A 120 -4.36 -10.51 6.17
N PHE A 121 -5.21 -9.82 5.42
CA PHE A 121 -6.65 -9.87 5.61
C PHE A 121 -7.21 -11.01 4.76
N ASP A 122 -8.01 -11.88 5.37
CA ASP A 122 -8.66 -12.99 4.66
C ASP A 122 -9.67 -12.42 3.66
N SER A 123 -9.34 -12.52 2.37
CA SER A 123 -10.20 -12.15 1.25
C SER A 123 -10.12 -13.21 0.15
N PRO A 124 -11.24 -13.58 -0.48
CA PRO A 124 -11.24 -14.53 -1.60
C PRO A 124 -10.47 -14.01 -2.82
N GLU A 125 -10.25 -12.69 -2.93
CA GLU A 125 -9.55 -12.05 -4.05
C GLU A 125 -8.02 -12.02 -3.88
N ASN A 126 -7.48 -12.48 -2.74
CA ASN A 126 -6.05 -12.50 -2.45
C ASN A 126 -5.18 -13.17 -3.55
N PRO A 127 -5.53 -14.34 -4.13
CA PRO A 127 -4.73 -14.93 -5.20
C PRO A 127 -4.67 -14.03 -6.46
N ASP A 128 -5.80 -13.42 -6.83
CA ASP A 128 -5.88 -12.53 -8.00
C ASP A 128 -5.09 -11.24 -7.78
N ILE A 129 -5.13 -10.69 -6.55
CA ILE A 129 -4.34 -9.52 -6.16
C ILE A 129 -2.84 -9.86 -6.24
N ALA A 130 -2.41 -10.95 -5.62
CA ALA A 130 -1.01 -11.37 -5.64
C ALA A 130 -0.50 -11.60 -7.08
N GLN A 131 -1.32 -12.23 -7.93
CA GLN A 131 -1.00 -12.42 -9.35
C GLN A 131 -0.90 -11.08 -10.09
N THR A 132 -1.85 -10.16 -9.87
CA THR A 132 -1.85 -8.84 -10.51
C THR A 132 -0.60 -8.03 -10.12
N LEU A 133 -0.22 -8.04 -8.84
CA LEU A 133 0.99 -7.37 -8.35
C LEU A 133 2.24 -7.89 -9.08
N LEU A 134 2.38 -9.21 -9.18
CA LEU A 134 3.50 -9.85 -9.85
C LEU A 134 3.54 -9.51 -11.35
N GLN A 135 2.41 -9.63 -12.05
CA GLN A 135 2.35 -9.33 -13.49
C GLN A 135 2.59 -7.85 -13.77
N THR A 136 2.08 -6.96 -12.92
CA THR A 136 2.31 -5.51 -13.03
C THR A 136 3.80 -5.19 -12.89
N PHE A 137 4.48 -5.80 -11.92
CA PHE A 137 5.93 -5.62 -11.75
C PHE A 137 6.71 -6.14 -12.96
N ILE A 138 6.43 -7.36 -13.43
CA ILE A 138 7.11 -7.94 -14.61
C ILE A 138 6.88 -7.08 -15.86
N GLY A 139 5.65 -6.62 -16.09
CA GLY A 139 5.29 -5.84 -17.27
C GLY A 139 5.93 -4.44 -17.31
N ARG A 140 6.25 -3.87 -16.15
CA ARG A 140 6.92 -2.56 -16.02
C ARG A 140 8.43 -2.67 -15.91
N PHE A 141 8.95 -3.81 -15.43
CA PHE A 141 10.36 -4.05 -15.16
C PHE A 141 11.27 -3.69 -16.34
N ARG A 142 10.93 -4.14 -17.55
CA ARG A 142 11.72 -3.85 -18.76
C ARG A 142 11.83 -2.35 -19.01
N ARG A 143 10.73 -1.61 -18.95
CA ARG A 143 10.72 -0.16 -19.18
C ARG A 143 11.53 0.58 -18.13
N THR A 144 11.38 0.20 -16.86
CA THR A 144 12.13 0.80 -15.75
C THR A 144 13.62 0.56 -15.90
N MET A 145 14.04 -0.68 -16.23
CA MET A 145 15.44 -1.03 -16.48
C MET A 145 16.00 -0.28 -17.70
N ASP A 146 15.30 -0.31 -18.84
CA ASP A 146 15.75 0.36 -20.05
C ASP A 146 15.91 1.87 -19.81
N SER A 147 15.00 2.47 -19.02
CA SER A 147 15.05 3.89 -18.68
C SER A 147 16.20 4.21 -17.71
N SER A 148 16.49 3.35 -16.73
CA SER A 148 17.59 3.62 -15.78
C SER A 148 18.96 3.50 -16.44
N GLN A 149 19.15 2.52 -17.33
CA GLN A 149 20.44 2.24 -17.97
C GLN A 149 20.76 3.16 -19.15
N ASN A 150 19.76 3.77 -19.79
CA ASN A 150 19.95 4.56 -21.02
C ASN A 150 19.72 6.07 -20.87
N ALA A 151 19.47 6.58 -19.66
CA ALA A 151 19.15 7.99 -19.43
C ALA A 151 20.37 8.89 -19.14
N TYR A 152 21.52 8.63 -19.77
CA TYR A 152 22.73 9.42 -19.53
C TYR A 152 22.55 10.86 -20.02
N ASN A 153 22.56 11.83 -19.08
CA ASN A 153 22.31 13.27 -19.29
C ASN A 153 20.89 13.66 -19.77
N GLU A 154 19.89 12.78 -19.59
CA GLU A 154 18.49 13.12 -19.86
C GLU A 154 17.73 13.47 -18.57
N ASP A 155 16.68 14.31 -18.70
CA ASP A 155 15.78 14.63 -17.58
C ASP A 155 14.83 13.44 -17.33
N THR A 156 15.11 12.66 -16.29
CA THR A 156 14.34 11.47 -15.91
C THR A 156 13.15 11.77 -15.00
N SER A 157 12.94 13.03 -14.59
CA SER A 157 11.95 13.42 -13.60
C SER A 157 10.54 12.92 -13.95
N ALA A 158 10.13 13.09 -15.21
CA ALA A 158 8.82 12.66 -15.71
C ALA A 158 8.59 11.13 -15.64
N VAL A 159 9.65 10.33 -15.72
CA VAL A 159 9.58 8.87 -15.60
C VAL A 159 9.52 8.50 -14.12
N VAL A 160 10.44 9.04 -13.32
CA VAL A 160 10.59 8.73 -11.89
C VAL A 160 9.37 9.15 -11.07
N GLU A 161 8.72 10.27 -11.41
CA GLU A 161 7.51 10.75 -10.72
C GLU A 161 6.33 9.78 -10.80
N ARG A 162 6.33 8.86 -11.77
CA ARG A 162 5.25 7.87 -11.98
C ARG A 162 5.53 6.51 -11.37
N LEU A 163 6.73 6.32 -10.83
CA LEU A 163 7.21 5.06 -10.27
C LEU A 163 6.74 4.88 -8.82
N ASP A 164 6.50 3.62 -8.47
CA ASP A 164 6.36 3.20 -7.07
C ASP A 164 7.70 3.31 -6.32
N SER A 165 7.66 3.42 -4.99
CA SER A 165 8.87 3.48 -4.15
C SER A 165 9.80 2.26 -4.36
N LEU A 166 9.24 1.08 -4.57
CA LEU A 166 10.01 -0.13 -4.89
C LEU A 166 10.71 -0.03 -6.25
N GLU A 167 10.03 0.53 -7.26
CA GLU A 167 10.60 0.76 -8.59
C GLU A 167 11.71 1.82 -8.57
N LYS A 168 11.54 2.87 -7.77
CA LYS A 168 12.55 3.93 -7.57
C LYS A 168 13.83 3.37 -6.94
N GLY A 169 13.70 2.51 -5.93
CA GLY A 169 14.83 1.83 -5.32
C GLY A 169 15.60 0.95 -6.32
N ALA A 170 14.89 0.18 -7.14
CA ALA A 170 15.48 -0.64 -8.19
C ALA A 170 16.18 0.19 -9.27
N SER A 171 15.60 1.33 -9.67
CA SER A 171 16.18 2.24 -10.66
C SER A 171 17.45 2.93 -10.19
N CYS A 172 17.66 3.10 -8.87
CA CYS A 172 18.84 3.77 -8.33
C CYS A 172 20.04 2.82 -8.12
N LEU A 173 19.78 1.50 -8.07
CA LEU A 173 20.80 0.46 -7.90
C LEU A 173 21.34 -0.08 -9.22
N MET A 174 20.65 0.19 -10.33
CA MET A 174 21.03 -0.19 -11.69
C MET A 174 21.65 1.00 -12.39
#